data_AF-A0A8J6IIL7-F1
#
_entry.id   AF-A0A8J6IIL7-F1
#
_cell.length_a   1.000
_cell.length_b   1.000
_cell.length_c   1.000
_cell.angle_alpha   90.00
_cell.angle_beta   90.00
_cell.angle_gamma   90.00
#
_symmetry.space_group_name_H-M   'P 1'
#
loop_
_entity.id
_entity.type
_entity.pdbx_description
1 polymer ?
#
loop_
_entity_poly.entity_id
_entity_poly.type
_entity_poly.pdbx_seq_one_letter_code
_entity_poly.pdbx_strand_id
1 'polypeptide(L)'
;MPAEIAIIHGWSDSSKSFGALKAFLEENGYETTQIWLGDYVSLDDDVRIEDVAKRMQSVVLELIDAGKLAAPFDLVVHSTGGLVAREWISRYYPDGAGCPAKRLIMLAPANFGSRLASLGKSMIGRIFKGWNNWFQTGEEMLKALELASPYQWSLTRRDLLDPSGSSAASGPYGHGKVWPFVITGSRSYSSGLRQMVNENGSDGTVRAAAANLNTNGVTIDFSSDHENPTLAPWSSRLGAARIPYAILPDRDHSLIIKPAESLSPPEAAVTDSLGELILDALRCENDQAYSALHESWLEANERVAALADAPERIEALFPDAQPESEAYHQYMQFIVYARDDHGQPVDDYFLEFFAPKPGGDRNSVYFHSRVLEHVHTNTVDASYRCFFLDRSDLITGFYGKSRKAEYKRLAMGVSAAEVGPNVRYFDKTREGARGHVLLHDADQEERAQLEARLHRNSTHLIELILPRQPTDKVFRLSV
;
A
#
# COMPACT_ATOMS: atom_id res chain seq x y z
N MET A 1 8.05 30.42 -14.78
CA MET A 1 7.83 30.45 -13.31
C MET A 1 7.44 29.04 -12.89
N PRO A 2 7.82 28.58 -11.70
CA PRO A 2 7.39 27.28 -11.19
C PRO A 2 5.85 27.20 -11.19
N ALA A 3 5.30 25.99 -11.35
CA ALA A 3 3.86 25.78 -11.25
C ALA A 3 3.37 26.10 -9.83
N GLU A 4 2.08 26.42 -9.70
CA GLU A 4 1.47 26.54 -8.38
C GLU A 4 1.44 25.17 -7.68
N ILE A 5 1.51 25.16 -6.35
CA ILE A 5 1.53 23.96 -5.52
C ILE A 5 0.32 23.99 -4.59
N ALA A 6 -0.48 22.93 -4.60
CA ALA A 6 -1.49 22.68 -3.57
C ALA A 6 -1.00 21.60 -2.60
N ILE A 7 -1.12 21.83 -1.30
CA ILE A 7 -0.69 20.92 -0.23
C ILE A 7 -1.91 20.48 0.58
N ILE A 8 -2.10 19.17 0.75
CA ILE A 8 -3.26 18.59 1.47
C ILE A 8 -2.80 17.65 2.59
N HIS A 9 -3.36 17.83 3.78
CA HIS A 9 -3.01 17.11 5.00
C HIS A 9 -3.63 15.70 5.10
N GLY A 10 -3.20 14.94 6.11
CA GLY A 10 -3.74 13.61 6.46
C GLY A 10 -4.86 13.63 7.51
N TRP A 11 -5.31 12.45 7.92
CA TRP A 11 -6.31 12.31 8.99
C TRP A 11 -5.81 12.88 10.33
N SER A 12 -6.72 13.54 11.05
CA SER A 12 -6.50 14.21 12.34
C SER A 12 -5.43 15.31 12.32
N ASP A 13 -5.22 15.94 11.15
CA ASP A 13 -4.27 17.02 10.95
C ASP A 13 -4.93 18.27 10.32
N SER A 14 -4.15 19.31 10.06
CA SER A 14 -4.54 20.51 9.30
C SER A 14 -3.34 21.08 8.54
N SER A 15 -3.62 22.02 7.64
CA SER A 15 -2.65 22.83 6.89
C SER A 15 -1.50 23.40 7.74
N LYS A 16 -1.75 23.67 9.02
CA LYS A 16 -0.76 24.25 9.96
C LYS A 16 0.51 23.41 10.11
N SER A 17 0.42 22.10 9.93
CA SER A 17 1.57 21.18 10.06
C SER A 17 2.58 21.30 8.91
N PHE A 18 2.20 21.96 7.80
CA PHE A 18 3.05 22.12 6.61
C PHE A 18 3.88 23.39 6.60
N GLY A 19 4.02 24.09 7.73
CA GLY A 19 4.84 25.30 7.82
C GLY A 19 6.30 25.06 7.39
N ALA A 20 6.91 23.94 7.79
CA ALA A 20 8.28 23.59 7.42
C ALA A 20 8.41 23.29 5.92
N LEU A 21 7.45 22.58 5.32
CA LEU A 21 7.44 22.32 3.89
C LEU A 21 7.26 23.61 3.08
N LYS A 22 6.35 24.48 3.51
CA LYS A 22 6.13 25.79 2.87
C LYS A 22 7.39 26.65 2.91
N ALA A 23 8.04 26.77 4.06
CA ALA A 23 9.29 27.51 4.19
C ALA A 23 10.39 26.94 3.29
N PHE A 24 10.54 25.61 3.26
CA PHE A 24 11.49 24.95 2.37
C PHE A 24 11.23 25.26 0.89
N LEU A 25 9.97 25.24 0.44
CA LEU A 25 9.62 25.59 -0.94
C LEU A 25 9.90 27.07 -1.23
N GLU A 26 9.64 27.97 -0.29
CA GLU A 26 9.95 29.41 -0.42
C GLU A 26 11.46 29.66 -0.56
N GLU A 27 12.27 28.97 0.24
CA GLU A 27 13.74 28.99 0.15
C GLU A 27 14.26 28.45 -1.19
N ASN A 28 13.47 27.61 -1.87
CA ASN A 28 13.79 27.01 -3.16
C ASN A 28 13.10 27.67 -4.35
N GLY A 29 12.62 28.92 -4.19
CA GLY A 29 12.21 29.78 -5.29
C GLY A 29 10.73 29.69 -5.68
N TYR A 30 9.87 29.10 -4.83
CA TYR A 30 8.42 29.16 -4.97
C TYR A 30 7.87 30.36 -4.19
N GLU A 31 7.06 31.21 -4.82
CA GLU A 31 6.48 32.35 -4.10
C GLU A 31 5.38 31.88 -3.14
N THR A 32 5.21 32.55 -2.00
CA THR A 32 4.14 32.24 -1.04
C THR A 32 2.75 32.19 -1.67
N THR A 33 2.49 33.07 -2.63
CA THR A 33 1.23 33.17 -3.41
C THR A 33 1.00 31.97 -4.32
N GLN A 34 2.04 31.20 -4.65
CA GLN A 34 1.96 29.98 -5.45
C GLN A 34 1.70 28.74 -4.59
N ILE A 35 1.72 28.85 -3.26
CA ILE A 35 1.57 27.70 -2.35
C ILE A 35 0.21 27.77 -1.65
N TRP A 36 -0.69 26.87 -2.04
CA TRP A 36 -2.02 26.71 -1.48
C TRP A 36 -2.02 25.64 -0.41
N LEU A 37 -2.54 25.96 0.76
CA LEU A 37 -2.75 24.98 1.83
C LEU A 37 -4.23 24.63 1.89
N GLY A 38 -4.56 23.38 1.59
CA GLY A 38 -5.92 22.86 1.66
C GLY A 38 -6.23 22.25 3.02
N ASP A 39 -7.43 22.49 3.52
CA ASP A 39 -7.97 21.88 4.72
C ASP A 39 -9.26 21.11 4.42
N TYR A 40 -9.45 19.99 5.11
CA TYR A 40 -10.72 19.26 5.13
C TYR A 40 -10.99 18.68 6.52
N VAL A 41 -12.26 18.45 6.81
CA VAL A 41 -12.68 17.83 8.07
C VAL A 41 -12.47 16.33 7.98
N SER A 42 -11.63 15.77 8.85
CA SER A 42 -11.30 14.34 8.84
C SER A 42 -11.76 13.58 10.09
N LEU A 43 -12.31 14.29 11.07
CA LEU A 43 -12.60 13.76 12.40
C LEU A 43 -14.09 13.62 12.67
N ASP A 44 -14.93 14.18 11.79
CA ASP A 44 -16.37 14.03 11.86
C ASP A 44 -16.72 12.64 11.30
N ASP A 45 -17.48 11.87 12.08
CA ASP A 45 -17.66 10.44 11.82
C ASP A 45 -18.43 10.16 10.51
N ASP A 46 -19.20 11.12 9.99
CA ASP A 46 -19.99 10.99 8.75
C ASP A 46 -19.24 11.37 7.47
N VAL A 47 -18.08 12.01 7.58
CA VAL A 47 -17.31 12.48 6.41
C VAL A 47 -16.48 11.36 5.82
N ARG A 48 -16.71 11.03 4.54
CA ARG A 48 -15.93 10.04 3.78
C ARG A 48 -14.91 10.69 2.86
N ILE A 49 -13.94 9.89 2.39
CA ILE A 49 -12.94 10.34 1.41
C ILE A 49 -13.60 10.86 0.13
N GLU A 50 -14.67 10.22 -0.31
CA GLU A 50 -15.47 10.58 -1.47
C GLU A 50 -16.12 11.97 -1.34
N ASP A 51 -16.56 12.34 -0.14
CA ASP A 51 -17.20 13.61 0.13
C ASP A 51 -16.16 14.75 0.09
N VAL A 52 -14.96 14.49 0.64
CA VAL A 52 -13.81 15.41 0.53
C VAL A 52 -13.39 15.59 -0.93
N ALA A 53 -13.20 14.50 -1.69
CA ALA A 53 -12.81 14.55 -3.09
C ALA A 53 -13.86 15.28 -3.95
N LYS A 54 -15.15 15.12 -3.65
CA LYS A 54 -16.23 15.88 -4.29
C LYS A 54 -16.13 17.37 -4.00
N ARG A 55 -15.91 17.78 -2.75
CA ARG A 55 -15.74 19.19 -2.43
C ARG A 55 -14.46 19.76 -3.02
N MET A 56 -13.37 18.99 -3.03
CA MET A 56 -12.10 19.36 -3.67
C MET A 56 -12.30 19.71 -5.15
N GLN A 57 -13.05 18.91 -5.91
CA GLN A 57 -13.36 19.22 -7.30
C GLN A 57 -14.06 20.56 -7.46
N SER A 58 -15.09 20.84 -6.65
CA SER A 58 -15.80 22.12 -6.71
C SER A 58 -14.85 23.30 -6.42
N VAL A 59 -14.04 23.20 -5.37
CA VAL A 59 -13.11 24.27 -4.98
C VAL A 59 -12.04 24.52 -6.03
N VAL A 60 -11.45 23.46 -6.59
CA VAL A 60 -10.42 23.58 -7.64
C VAL A 60 -11.00 24.26 -8.88
N LEU A 61 -12.19 23.86 -9.34
CA LEU A 61 -12.85 24.51 -10.47
C LEU A 61 -13.21 25.97 -10.16
N GLU A 62 -13.78 26.26 -8.99
CA GLU A 62 -14.10 27.63 -8.55
C GLU A 62 -12.86 28.55 -8.57
N LEU A 63 -11.70 28.05 -8.13
CA LEU A 63 -10.45 28.82 -8.12
C LEU A 63 -9.85 29.01 -9.52
N ILE A 64 -9.92 27.99 -10.38
CA ILE A 64 -9.46 28.09 -11.78
C ILE A 64 -10.35 29.07 -12.56
N ASP A 65 -11.67 28.94 -12.45
CA ASP A 65 -12.64 29.81 -13.12
C ASP A 65 -12.52 31.27 -12.66
N ALA A 66 -12.17 31.49 -11.38
CA ALA A 66 -11.90 32.80 -10.83
C ALA A 66 -10.52 33.37 -11.21
N GLY A 67 -9.69 32.61 -11.96
CA GLY A 67 -8.33 32.99 -12.33
C GLY A 67 -7.37 33.08 -11.14
N LYS A 68 -7.68 32.40 -10.03
CA LYS A 68 -6.89 32.41 -8.79
C LYS A 68 -5.85 31.30 -8.76
N LEU A 69 -6.19 30.13 -9.28
CA LEU A 69 -5.30 28.97 -9.37
C LEU A 69 -4.98 28.69 -10.84
N ALA A 70 -3.71 28.72 -11.21
CA ALA A 70 -3.28 28.38 -12.56
C ALA A 70 -3.19 26.85 -12.77
N ALA A 71 -3.73 26.35 -13.88
CA ALA A 71 -3.53 24.98 -14.33
C ALA A 71 -2.48 24.92 -15.47
N PRO A 72 -1.60 23.90 -15.51
CA PRO A 72 -1.49 22.84 -14.50
C PRO A 72 -0.82 23.32 -13.20
N PHE A 73 -1.23 22.74 -12.08
CA PHE A 73 -0.58 22.87 -10.78
C PHE A 73 -0.01 21.52 -10.31
N ASP A 74 0.84 21.54 -9.28
CA ASP A 74 1.39 20.36 -8.64
C ASP A 74 0.72 20.12 -7.28
N LEU A 75 0.44 18.86 -6.96
CA LEU A 75 -0.29 18.47 -5.76
C LEU A 75 0.64 17.69 -4.82
N VAL A 76 0.85 18.20 -3.62
CA VAL A 76 1.55 17.52 -2.53
C VAL A 76 0.54 17.03 -1.50
N VAL A 77 0.59 15.76 -1.14
CA VAL A 77 -0.34 15.16 -0.17
C VAL A 77 0.40 14.36 0.88
N HIS A 78 -0.12 14.35 2.10
CA HIS A 78 0.40 13.51 3.18
C HIS A 78 -0.62 12.48 3.64
N SER A 79 -0.15 11.27 3.94
CA SER A 79 -0.96 10.24 4.62
C SER A 79 -2.31 10.01 3.92
N THR A 80 -3.44 10.18 4.61
CA THR A 80 -4.80 10.05 4.07
C THR A 80 -5.11 11.00 2.90
N GLY A 81 -4.41 12.14 2.79
CA GLY A 81 -4.52 13.04 1.65
C GLY A 81 -4.21 12.34 0.32
N GLY A 82 -3.39 11.28 0.35
CA GLY A 82 -3.15 10.40 -0.80
C GLY A 82 -4.41 9.72 -1.32
N LEU A 83 -5.28 9.23 -0.42
CA LEU A 83 -6.56 8.63 -0.82
C LEU A 83 -7.54 9.68 -1.35
N VAL A 84 -7.54 10.89 -0.77
CA VAL A 84 -8.36 12.01 -1.26
C VAL A 84 -7.96 12.39 -2.70
N ALA A 85 -6.67 12.56 -2.96
CA ALA A 85 -6.16 12.91 -4.29
C ALA A 85 -6.45 11.80 -5.32
N ARG A 86 -6.22 10.53 -4.96
CA ARG A 86 -6.53 9.39 -5.83
C ARG A 86 -8.02 9.28 -6.13
N GLU A 87 -8.88 9.46 -5.12
CA GLU A 87 -10.33 9.47 -5.33
C GLU A 87 -10.77 10.60 -6.25
N TRP A 88 -10.26 11.81 -6.02
CA TRP A 88 -10.55 12.97 -6.85
C TRP A 88 -10.13 12.74 -8.31
N ILE A 89 -8.89 12.30 -8.53
CA ILE A 89 -8.35 12.05 -9.87
C ILE A 89 -9.11 10.92 -10.57
N SER A 90 -9.26 9.76 -9.91
CA SER A 90 -9.92 8.60 -10.52
C SER A 90 -11.40 8.83 -10.83
N ARG A 91 -12.08 9.68 -10.05
CA ARG A 91 -13.50 9.99 -10.25
C ARG A 91 -13.74 11.01 -11.35
N TYR A 92 -12.96 12.09 -11.39
CA TYR A 92 -13.21 13.22 -12.28
C TYR A 92 -12.33 13.24 -13.53
N TYR A 93 -11.18 12.56 -13.50
CA TYR A 93 -10.22 12.46 -14.59
C TYR A 93 -9.75 11.01 -14.77
N PRO A 94 -10.66 10.03 -14.99
CA PRO A 94 -10.35 8.60 -14.97
C PRO A 94 -9.29 8.14 -15.98
N ASP A 95 -9.11 8.87 -17.08
CA ASP A 95 -8.08 8.66 -18.10
C ASP A 95 -6.94 9.70 -18.01
N GLY A 96 -6.97 10.59 -17.01
CA GLY A 96 -6.03 11.67 -16.79
C GLY A 96 -6.22 12.87 -17.72
N ALA A 97 -7.15 12.80 -18.68
CA ALA A 97 -7.37 13.87 -19.64
C ALA A 97 -7.98 15.10 -18.95
N GLY A 98 -7.40 16.28 -19.20
CA GLY A 98 -7.89 17.54 -18.63
C GLY A 98 -7.72 17.68 -17.12
N CYS A 99 -7.01 16.77 -16.45
CA CYS A 99 -6.69 16.91 -15.04
C CYS A 99 -5.84 18.17 -14.81
N PRO A 100 -6.25 19.09 -13.92
CA PRO A 100 -5.49 20.32 -13.67
C PRO A 100 -4.25 20.07 -12.79
N ALA A 101 -4.14 18.91 -12.14
CA ALA A 101 -2.94 18.50 -11.42
C ALA A 101 -1.99 17.71 -12.35
N LYS A 102 -0.73 18.12 -12.43
CA LYS A 102 0.27 17.44 -13.28
C LYS A 102 1.13 16.45 -12.49
N ARG A 103 1.64 16.85 -11.33
CA ARG A 103 2.44 15.98 -10.46
C ARG A 103 1.69 15.75 -9.16
N LEU A 104 1.72 14.51 -8.68
CA LEU A 104 1.14 14.11 -7.40
C LEU A 104 2.27 13.59 -6.50
N ILE A 105 2.79 14.44 -5.63
CA ILE A 105 3.84 14.09 -4.68
C ILE A 105 3.18 13.60 -3.40
N MET A 106 3.36 12.32 -3.09
CA MET A 106 2.71 11.66 -1.95
C MET A 106 3.75 11.38 -0.85
N LEU A 107 3.58 12.03 0.29
CA LEU A 107 4.42 11.89 1.48
C LEU A 107 3.76 10.91 2.44
N ALA A 108 4.35 9.73 2.59
CA ALA A 108 3.86 8.60 3.38
C ALA A 108 2.36 8.29 3.19
N PRO A 109 1.86 8.12 1.95
CA PRO A 109 0.44 7.91 1.71
C PRO A 109 -0.04 6.55 2.21
N ALA A 110 -1.22 6.50 2.83
CA ALA A 110 -1.86 5.24 3.24
C ALA A 110 -2.60 4.56 2.07
N ASN A 111 -1.91 4.34 0.95
CA ASN A 111 -2.50 3.88 -0.31
C ASN A 111 -3.18 2.50 -0.22
N PHE A 112 -2.64 1.64 0.64
CA PHE A 112 -3.14 0.30 0.91
C PHE A 112 -3.27 0.04 2.43
N GLY A 113 -3.63 1.10 3.15
CA GLY A 113 -4.02 1.06 4.55
C GLY A 113 -2.91 1.33 5.55
N SER A 114 -3.31 1.39 6.82
CA SER A 114 -2.44 1.68 7.96
C SER A 114 -2.87 0.88 9.20
N ARG A 115 -1.90 0.52 10.05
CA ARG A 115 -2.16 -0.11 11.36
C ARG A 115 -2.97 0.77 12.29
N LEU A 116 -2.89 2.09 12.11
CA LEU A 116 -3.60 3.04 12.97
C LEU A 116 -5.11 2.79 12.97
N ALA A 117 -5.68 2.50 11.80
CA ALA A 117 -7.12 2.30 11.63
C ALA A 117 -7.64 1.02 12.31
N SER A 118 -6.75 0.10 12.70
CA SER A 118 -7.12 -1.12 13.43
C SER A 118 -7.24 -0.92 14.95
N LEU A 119 -6.88 0.26 15.48
CA LEU A 119 -6.99 0.55 16.90
C LEU A 119 -8.42 0.92 17.29
N GLY A 120 -8.85 0.52 18.50
CA GLY A 120 -10.15 0.92 19.02
C GLY A 120 -10.28 2.44 19.19
N LYS A 121 -11.50 2.99 18.99
CA LYS A 121 -11.78 4.44 19.04
C LYS A 121 -11.18 5.16 20.26
N SER A 122 -11.26 4.54 21.45
CA SER A 122 -10.72 5.10 22.70
C SER A 122 -9.18 5.18 22.69
N MET A 123 -8.52 4.22 22.05
CA MET A 123 -7.06 4.20 21.91
C MET A 123 -6.61 5.25 20.89
N ILE A 124 -7.32 5.36 19.75
CA ILE A 124 -7.07 6.41 18.75
C ILE A 124 -7.21 7.80 19.36
N GLY A 125 -8.30 8.07 20.09
CA GLY A 125 -8.49 9.35 20.79
C GLY A 125 -7.34 9.66 21.76
N ARG A 126 -6.83 8.64 22.46
CA ARG A 126 -5.71 8.79 23.40
C ARG A 126 -4.37 9.04 22.71
N ILE A 127 -4.08 8.39 21.59
CA ILE A 127 -2.80 8.53 20.87
C ILE A 127 -2.70 9.90 20.19
N PHE A 128 -3.79 10.42 19.62
CA PHE A 128 -3.74 11.60 18.76
C PHE A 128 -4.26 12.89 19.39
N LYS A 129 -5.11 12.83 20.42
CA LYS A 129 -5.80 14.03 20.95
C LYS A 129 -5.71 14.24 22.47
N GLY A 130 -5.29 13.24 23.25
CA GLY A 130 -5.34 13.33 24.71
C GLY A 130 -6.78 13.33 25.26
N TRP A 131 -6.95 13.43 26.59
CA TRP A 131 -8.21 13.16 27.32
C TRP A 131 -9.41 14.08 26.97
N ASN A 132 -9.21 15.17 26.24
CA ASN A 132 -10.24 16.19 26.00
C ASN A 132 -10.65 16.23 24.52
N ASN A 133 -11.55 15.34 24.07
CA ASN A 133 -12.55 15.66 23.03
C ASN A 133 -13.62 14.56 22.89
N TRP A 134 -14.83 15.00 22.52
CA TRP A 134 -16.02 14.21 22.20
C TRP A 134 -15.70 13.06 21.23
N PHE A 135 -16.38 11.91 21.36
CA PHE A 135 -16.06 10.59 20.77
C PHE A 135 -15.94 10.47 19.23
N GLN A 136 -15.93 11.58 18.47
CA GLN A 136 -15.75 11.56 17.03
C GLN A 136 -14.27 11.36 16.67
N THR A 137 -14.03 10.28 15.92
CA THR A 137 -12.71 9.83 15.50
C THR A 137 -12.55 9.85 13.98
N GLY A 138 -13.57 10.27 13.24
CA GLY A 138 -13.61 10.16 11.78
C GLY A 138 -13.82 8.70 11.37
N GLU A 139 -14.83 8.05 11.96
CA GLU A 139 -15.12 6.63 11.76
C GLU A 139 -15.06 6.19 10.29
N GLU A 140 -15.74 6.90 9.40
CA GLU A 140 -15.76 6.52 7.98
C GLU A 140 -14.39 6.65 7.30
N MET A 141 -13.58 7.67 7.65
CA MET A 141 -12.21 7.77 7.15
C MET A 141 -11.32 6.66 7.70
N LEU A 142 -11.50 6.27 8.96
CA LEU A 142 -10.76 5.15 9.56
C LEU A 142 -11.11 3.82 8.88
N LYS A 143 -12.39 3.57 8.57
CA LYS A 143 -12.80 2.40 7.75
C LYS A 143 -12.15 2.40 6.36
N ALA A 144 -12.00 3.57 5.74
CA ALA A 144 -11.31 3.72 4.46
C ALA A 144 -9.78 3.54 4.58
N LEU A 145 -9.19 3.84 5.74
CA LEU A 145 -7.75 3.68 6.03
C LEU A 145 -7.37 2.30 6.55
N GLU A 146 -8.35 1.50 6.96
CA GLU A 146 -8.12 0.17 7.47
C GLU A 146 -7.37 -0.70 6.47
N LEU A 147 -6.47 -1.54 6.96
CA LEU A 147 -5.83 -2.55 6.14
C LEU A 147 -6.89 -3.45 5.48
N ALA A 148 -6.66 -3.78 4.21
CA ALA A 148 -7.61 -4.50 3.37
C ALA A 148 -9.01 -3.84 3.27
N SER A 149 -9.07 -2.50 3.30
CA SER A 149 -10.34 -1.78 3.13
C SER A 149 -10.98 -2.06 1.76
N PRO A 150 -12.28 -2.44 1.71
CA PRO A 150 -13.02 -2.56 0.45
C PRO A 150 -13.01 -1.28 -0.39
N TYR A 151 -12.93 -0.11 0.27
CA TYR A 151 -12.80 1.18 -0.39
C TYR A 151 -11.51 1.26 -1.22
N GLN A 152 -10.36 0.93 -0.62
CA GLN A 152 -9.06 0.99 -1.28
C GLN A 152 -8.96 -0.07 -2.40
N TRP A 153 -9.57 -1.24 -2.20
CA TRP A 153 -9.71 -2.26 -3.24
C TRP A 153 -10.46 -1.72 -4.47
N SER A 154 -11.61 -1.08 -4.24
CA SER A 154 -12.43 -0.46 -5.29
C SER A 154 -11.69 0.68 -5.99
N LEU A 155 -11.01 1.55 -5.24
CA LEU A 155 -10.19 2.63 -5.78
C LEU A 155 -9.08 2.09 -6.68
N THR A 156 -8.33 1.09 -6.21
CA THR A 156 -7.23 0.44 -6.96
C THR A 156 -7.71 -0.13 -8.30
N ARG A 157 -8.92 -0.68 -8.36
CA ARG A 157 -9.52 -1.18 -9.61
C ARG A 157 -9.95 -0.08 -10.59
N ARG A 158 -10.11 1.16 -10.11
CA ARG A 158 -10.42 2.33 -10.94
C ARG A 158 -9.15 2.99 -11.46
N ASP A 159 -8.10 3.10 -10.64
CA ASP A 159 -6.94 3.94 -10.95
C ASP A 159 -5.64 3.20 -11.29
N LEU A 160 -5.41 2.00 -10.76
CA LEU A 160 -4.14 1.27 -10.92
C LEU A 160 -4.26 -0.05 -11.68
N LEU A 161 -5.32 -0.83 -11.46
CA LEU A 161 -5.46 -2.19 -11.98
C LEU A 161 -6.81 -2.43 -12.66
N ASP A 162 -6.83 -3.31 -13.65
CA ASP A 162 -8.03 -3.76 -14.35
C ASP A 162 -8.12 -5.30 -14.30
N PRO A 163 -8.97 -5.87 -13.42
CA PRO A 163 -9.16 -7.31 -13.31
C PRO A 163 -9.76 -7.96 -14.55
N SER A 164 -10.48 -7.20 -15.38
CA SER A 164 -11.17 -7.76 -16.54
C SER A 164 -10.21 -8.11 -17.68
N GLY A 165 -8.97 -7.64 -17.63
CA GLY A 165 -8.01 -7.72 -18.74
C GLY A 165 -8.50 -7.08 -20.04
N SER A 166 -9.64 -6.38 -20.00
CA SER A 166 -10.42 -6.04 -21.18
C SER A 166 -10.09 -4.67 -21.74
N SER A 167 -9.53 -3.76 -20.94
CA SER A 167 -9.57 -2.35 -21.34
C SER A 167 -8.34 -1.90 -22.14
N ALA A 168 -8.65 -1.41 -23.34
CA ALA A 168 -7.91 -0.37 -24.04
C ALA A 168 -7.89 0.98 -23.27
N ALA A 169 -8.47 1.04 -22.06
CA ALA A 169 -8.63 2.25 -21.27
C ALA A 169 -7.47 2.42 -20.28
N SER A 170 -6.48 3.21 -20.69
CA SER A 170 -5.40 3.69 -19.82
C SER A 170 -5.96 4.46 -18.61
N GLY A 171 -5.45 4.20 -17.39
CA GLY A 171 -5.86 4.91 -16.17
C GLY A 171 -5.32 6.34 -16.10
N PRO A 172 -5.48 7.03 -14.95
CA PRO A 172 -5.19 8.46 -14.86
C PRO A 172 -3.70 8.80 -14.77
N TYR A 173 -2.84 7.80 -14.56
CA TYR A 173 -1.43 7.99 -14.26
C TYR A 173 -0.52 7.50 -15.40
N GLY A 174 0.66 8.09 -15.50
CA GLY A 174 1.72 7.66 -16.41
C GLY A 174 2.02 8.66 -17.52
N HIS A 175 2.61 8.16 -18.61
CA HIS A 175 3.14 9.02 -19.67
C HIS A 175 2.09 9.94 -20.28
N GLY A 176 2.41 11.24 -20.37
CA GLY A 176 1.48 12.26 -20.85
C GLY A 176 0.29 12.58 -19.93
N LYS A 177 0.20 12.00 -18.73
CA LYS A 177 -0.92 12.17 -17.78
C LYS A 177 -0.44 12.76 -16.45
N VAL A 178 -1.11 12.41 -15.35
CA VAL A 178 -0.67 12.75 -13.99
C VAL A 178 0.52 11.87 -13.62
N TRP A 179 1.59 12.47 -13.08
CA TRP A 179 2.78 11.77 -12.60
C TRP A 179 2.77 11.68 -11.07
N PRO A 180 2.41 10.52 -10.49
CA PRO A 180 2.57 10.30 -9.06
C PRO A 180 4.03 10.07 -8.69
N PHE A 181 4.43 10.50 -7.50
CA PHE A 181 5.72 10.24 -6.86
C PHE A 181 5.43 9.86 -5.42
N VAL A 182 6.03 8.79 -4.90
CA VAL A 182 5.77 8.33 -3.53
C VAL A 182 7.07 8.38 -2.74
N ILE A 183 7.04 9.03 -1.57
CA ILE A 183 8.17 9.12 -0.66
C ILE A 183 7.67 8.71 0.73
N THR A 184 8.30 7.72 1.36
CA THR A 184 7.95 7.26 2.71
C THR A 184 9.18 7.15 3.60
N GLY A 185 8.96 7.13 4.91
CA GLY A 185 10.00 6.76 5.87
C GLY A 185 10.08 5.25 6.10
N SER A 186 11.13 4.81 6.81
CA SER A 186 11.24 3.47 7.39
C SER A 186 11.61 3.48 8.87
N ARG A 187 11.48 4.63 9.55
CA ARG A 187 11.71 4.74 11.00
C ARG A 187 10.39 4.74 11.74
N SER A 188 10.36 3.91 12.77
CA SER A 188 9.35 3.95 13.82
C SER A 188 9.48 5.21 14.68
N TYR A 189 8.39 5.61 15.32
CA TYR A 189 8.43 6.68 16.32
C TYR A 189 9.37 6.30 17.47
N SER A 190 10.15 7.26 17.97
CA SER A 190 11.12 7.04 19.06
C SER A 190 10.58 7.35 20.47
N SER A 191 9.42 7.98 20.57
CA SER A 191 8.84 8.37 21.87
C SER A 191 7.31 8.49 21.83
N GLY A 192 6.70 8.47 23.02
CA GLY A 192 5.26 8.69 23.20
C GLY A 192 4.37 7.48 22.87
N LEU A 193 3.05 7.70 22.94
CA LEU A 193 2.03 6.65 22.73
C LEU A 193 1.91 6.19 21.26
N ARG A 194 2.42 6.98 20.31
CA ARG A 194 2.43 6.61 18.89
C ARG A 194 3.28 5.37 18.60
N GLN A 195 4.20 5.01 19.50
CA GLN A 195 4.96 3.77 19.40
C GLN A 195 4.08 2.50 19.40
N MET A 196 2.83 2.57 19.85
CA MET A 196 1.91 1.42 19.87
C MET A 196 1.54 0.90 18.47
N VAL A 197 1.72 1.71 17.42
CA VAL A 197 1.46 1.33 16.03
C VAL A 197 2.74 1.04 15.25
N ASN A 198 3.91 1.12 15.90
CA ASN A 198 5.18 0.79 15.27
C ASN A 198 5.19 -0.68 14.84
N GLU A 199 5.66 -0.91 13.61
CA GLU A 199 6.05 -2.22 13.12
C GLU A 199 7.25 -2.04 12.19
N ASN A 200 8.10 -3.06 12.08
CA ASN A 200 9.24 -3.01 11.17
C ASN A 200 8.76 -2.91 9.71
N GLY A 201 9.55 -2.28 8.84
CA GLY A 201 9.15 -2.01 7.46
C GLY A 201 8.08 -0.93 7.31
N SER A 202 7.89 -0.08 8.33
CA SER A 202 6.96 1.05 8.31
C SER A 202 7.65 2.35 8.78
N ASP A 203 7.03 3.49 8.49
CA ASP A 203 7.40 4.78 9.05
C ASP A 203 6.79 5.03 10.46
N GLY A 204 6.38 3.96 11.14
CA GLY A 204 5.66 4.01 12.40
C GLY A 204 4.14 4.15 12.24
N THR A 205 3.60 4.34 11.04
CA THR A 205 2.14 4.35 10.79
C THR A 205 1.73 3.60 9.53
N VAL A 206 2.44 3.83 8.43
CA VAL A 206 2.19 3.25 7.12
C VAL A 206 3.37 2.36 6.74
N ARG A 207 3.07 1.12 6.36
CA ARG A 207 4.07 0.18 5.82
C ARG A 207 4.64 0.74 4.53
N ALA A 208 5.94 0.58 4.32
CA ALA A 208 6.57 0.88 3.04
C ALA A 208 5.84 0.17 1.88
N ALA A 209 5.51 -1.11 2.06
CA ALA A 209 4.73 -1.86 1.07
C ALA A 209 3.32 -1.29 0.82
N ALA A 210 2.70 -0.67 1.83
CA ALA A 210 1.36 -0.07 1.73
C ALA A 210 1.35 1.35 1.15
N ALA A 211 2.48 2.05 1.15
CA ALA A 211 2.62 3.36 0.51
C ALA A 211 2.84 3.24 -1.00
N ASN A 212 3.57 2.23 -1.45
CA ASN A 212 3.99 2.07 -2.84
C ASN A 212 2.82 1.78 -3.81
N LEU A 213 2.59 2.65 -4.79
CA LEU A 213 1.55 2.48 -5.83
C LEU A 213 1.92 1.49 -6.94
N ASN A 214 3.17 1.04 -7.05
CA ASN A 214 3.56 -0.01 -7.99
C ASN A 214 3.06 -1.37 -7.47
N THR A 215 1.78 -1.64 -7.72
CA THR A 215 1.05 -2.84 -7.27
C THR A 215 0.73 -3.77 -8.43
N ASN A 216 0.52 -5.05 -8.10
CA ASN A 216 0.08 -6.09 -9.04
C ASN A 216 -1.20 -6.73 -8.52
N GLY A 217 -2.01 -7.29 -9.42
CA GLY A 217 -3.22 -8.02 -9.07
C GLY A 217 -3.35 -9.35 -9.79
N VAL A 218 -4.04 -10.30 -9.19
CA VAL A 218 -4.36 -11.60 -9.80
C VAL A 218 -5.70 -12.11 -9.28
N THR A 219 -6.49 -12.70 -10.16
CA THR A 219 -7.62 -13.55 -9.78
C THR A 219 -7.16 -15.00 -9.78
N ILE A 220 -7.41 -15.71 -8.69
CA ILE A 220 -7.15 -17.14 -8.55
C ILE A 220 -8.50 -17.84 -8.41
N ASP A 221 -8.86 -18.62 -9.42
CA ASP A 221 -10.17 -19.26 -9.54
C ASP A 221 -10.07 -20.77 -9.33
N PHE A 222 -10.61 -21.23 -8.18
CA PHE A 222 -10.71 -22.63 -7.82
C PHE A 222 -12.03 -23.28 -8.27
N SER A 223 -12.96 -22.53 -8.87
CA SER A 223 -14.32 -23.00 -9.15
C SER A 223 -14.39 -24.12 -10.19
N SER A 224 -13.54 -24.05 -11.22
CA SER A 224 -13.50 -25.03 -12.31
C SER A 224 -12.66 -26.26 -11.99
N ASP A 225 -11.52 -26.06 -11.31
CA ASP A 225 -10.61 -27.11 -10.85
C ASP A 225 -9.96 -26.66 -9.53
N HIS A 226 -10.32 -27.33 -8.43
CA HIS A 226 -9.79 -27.01 -7.10
C HIS A 226 -8.39 -27.60 -6.84
N GLU A 227 -7.90 -28.49 -7.70
CA GLU A 227 -6.52 -29.02 -7.67
C GLU A 227 -5.58 -28.17 -8.53
N ASN A 228 -6.07 -27.60 -9.63
CA ASN A 228 -5.31 -26.74 -10.54
C ASN A 228 -6.08 -25.43 -10.80
N PRO A 229 -6.08 -24.48 -9.85
CA PRO A 229 -6.80 -23.23 -10.01
C PRO A 229 -6.31 -22.43 -11.21
N THR A 230 -7.21 -21.71 -11.86
CA THR A 230 -6.85 -20.80 -12.96
C THR A 230 -6.32 -19.49 -12.39
N LEU A 231 -5.19 -19.02 -12.92
CA LEU A 231 -4.64 -17.71 -12.60
C LEU A 231 -4.96 -16.74 -13.74
N ALA A 232 -5.44 -15.56 -13.37
CA ALA A 232 -5.70 -14.47 -14.30
C ALA A 232 -5.05 -13.17 -13.76
N PRO A 233 -3.82 -12.84 -14.19
CA PRO A 233 -3.17 -11.58 -13.83
C PRO A 233 -4.00 -10.38 -14.27
N TRP A 234 -4.10 -9.38 -13.40
CA TRP A 234 -4.80 -8.14 -13.70
C TRP A 234 -3.92 -7.24 -14.56
N SER A 235 -4.54 -6.53 -15.50
CA SER A 235 -3.82 -5.58 -16.34
C SER A 235 -3.48 -4.31 -15.56
N SER A 236 -2.28 -3.77 -15.74
CA SER A 236 -1.91 -2.47 -15.16
C SER A 236 -2.53 -1.33 -15.97
N ARG A 237 -3.15 -0.38 -15.27
CA ARG A 237 -3.66 0.88 -15.85
C ARG A 237 -2.56 1.91 -16.09
N LEU A 238 -1.34 1.68 -15.58
CA LEU A 238 -0.16 2.53 -15.76
C LEU A 238 0.51 2.32 -17.13
N GLY A 239 0.10 1.28 -17.88
CA GLY A 239 0.78 0.86 -19.09
C GLY A 239 2.24 0.48 -18.81
N ALA A 240 3.17 1.06 -19.55
CA ALA A 240 4.60 0.83 -19.37
C ALA A 240 5.23 1.66 -18.24
N ALA A 241 4.52 2.68 -17.71
CA ALA A 241 5.08 3.57 -16.71
C ALA A 241 5.33 2.84 -15.38
N ARG A 242 6.32 3.33 -14.63
CA ARG A 242 6.61 2.92 -13.26
C ARG A 242 6.69 4.15 -12.39
N ILE A 243 6.08 4.07 -11.21
CA ILE A 243 5.95 5.20 -10.30
C ILE A 243 7.26 5.32 -9.51
N PRO A 244 7.95 6.47 -9.50
CA PRO A 244 9.07 6.70 -8.60
C PRO A 244 8.62 6.53 -7.15
N TYR A 245 9.32 5.65 -6.43
CA TYR A 245 9.04 5.33 -5.04
C TYR A 245 10.33 5.33 -4.23
N ALA A 246 10.43 6.18 -3.22
CA ALA A 246 11.60 6.32 -2.36
C ALA A 246 11.26 5.99 -0.90
N ILE A 247 12.18 5.30 -0.24
CA ILE A 247 12.16 5.00 1.19
C ILE A 247 13.33 5.73 1.84
N LEU A 248 13.04 6.55 2.84
CA LEU A 248 14.04 7.28 3.60
C LEU A 248 14.33 6.57 4.93
N PRO A 249 15.59 6.22 5.21
CA PRO A 249 15.95 5.45 6.40
C PRO A 249 15.89 6.26 7.69
N ASP A 250 15.72 7.57 7.60
CA ASP A 250 15.89 8.55 8.67
C ASP A 250 14.61 9.40 8.89
N ARG A 251 13.46 8.90 8.41
CA ARG A 251 12.16 9.55 8.56
C ARG A 251 11.14 8.62 9.19
N ASP A 252 10.40 9.15 10.15
CA ASP A 252 9.11 8.61 10.60
C ASP A 252 7.95 9.34 9.89
N HIS A 253 6.73 8.89 10.14
CA HIS A 253 5.51 9.40 9.51
C HIS A 253 5.26 10.90 9.76
N SER A 254 5.83 11.46 10.83
CA SER A 254 5.68 12.88 11.19
C SER A 254 6.78 13.78 10.63
N LEU A 255 7.97 13.23 10.41
CA LEU A 255 9.10 13.96 9.83
C LEU A 255 9.06 13.99 8.30
N ILE A 256 8.28 13.10 7.67
CA ILE A 256 8.16 13.03 6.21
C ILE A 256 7.54 14.27 5.54
N ILE A 257 7.02 15.21 6.33
CA ILE A 257 6.50 16.52 5.87
C ILE A 257 7.45 17.69 6.19
N LYS A 258 8.66 17.39 6.68
CA LYS A 258 9.64 18.38 7.13
C LYS A 258 10.95 18.21 6.37
N PRO A 259 11.08 18.79 5.17
CA PRO A 259 12.20 18.52 4.26
C PRO A 259 13.60 18.66 4.87
N ALA A 260 13.77 19.66 5.74
CA ALA A 260 15.05 20.00 6.37
C ALA A 260 15.35 19.26 7.69
N GLU A 261 14.37 18.59 8.31
CA GLU A 261 14.57 17.87 9.58
C GLU A 261 14.89 16.40 9.33
N SER A 262 15.89 15.83 10.02
CA SER A 262 16.27 14.41 9.92
C SER A 262 16.57 13.76 11.27
N LEU A 263 16.35 12.44 11.37
CA LEU A 263 16.80 11.60 12.48
C LEU A 263 18.28 11.18 12.37
N SER A 264 18.92 11.40 11.23
CA SER A 264 20.36 11.13 11.01
C SER A 264 21.14 12.40 10.68
N PRO A 265 22.44 12.46 11.01
CA PRO A 265 23.29 13.58 10.61
C PRO A 265 23.39 13.73 9.08
N PRO A 266 23.46 14.97 8.52
CA PRO A 266 23.54 15.20 7.07
C PRO A 266 24.72 14.50 6.40
N GLU A 267 25.89 14.51 7.02
CA GLU A 267 27.13 13.87 6.55
C GLU A 267 27.06 12.34 6.47
N ALA A 268 26.06 11.71 7.11
CA ALA A 268 25.88 10.27 7.12
C ALA A 268 24.87 9.77 6.06
N ALA A 269 24.34 10.65 5.19
CA ALA A 269 23.24 10.34 4.28
C ALA A 269 23.43 9.04 3.46
N VAL A 270 22.39 8.22 3.42
CA VAL A 270 22.34 6.97 2.64
C VAL A 270 21.71 7.19 1.26
N THR A 271 20.77 8.13 1.19
CA THR A 271 19.97 8.52 0.03
C THR A 271 19.94 10.05 -0.08
N ASP A 272 19.33 10.56 -1.14
CA ASP A 272 19.03 11.99 -1.23
C ASP A 272 18.10 12.43 -0.09
N SER A 273 18.19 13.70 0.28
CA SER A 273 17.34 14.25 1.32
C SER A 273 15.87 14.28 0.87
N LEU A 274 14.95 14.29 1.84
CA LEU A 274 13.52 14.50 1.56
C LEU A 274 13.27 15.73 0.68
N GLY A 275 13.99 16.83 0.95
CA GLY A 275 13.89 18.05 0.15
C GLY A 275 14.28 17.85 -1.31
N GLU A 276 15.39 17.17 -1.57
CA GLU A 276 15.84 16.89 -2.95
C GLU A 276 14.85 15.99 -3.69
N LEU A 277 14.32 14.94 -3.05
CA LEU A 277 13.31 14.08 -3.67
C LEU A 277 12.03 14.85 -4.05
N ILE A 278 11.60 15.79 -3.19
CA ILE A 278 10.45 16.67 -3.48
C ILE A 278 10.77 17.59 -4.66
N LEU A 279 11.95 18.21 -4.67
CA LEU A 279 12.37 19.11 -5.74
C LEU A 279 12.55 18.37 -7.08
N ASP A 280 13.12 17.17 -7.07
CA ASP A 280 13.25 16.30 -8.25
C ASP A 280 11.89 15.96 -8.85
N ALA A 281 10.93 15.61 -8.00
CA ALA A 281 9.56 15.38 -8.44
C ALA A 281 8.99 16.64 -9.10
N LEU A 282 9.04 17.80 -8.42
CA LEU A 282 8.52 19.07 -8.93
C LEU A 282 9.21 19.54 -10.22
N ARG A 283 10.51 19.24 -10.39
CA ARG A 283 11.31 19.57 -11.56
C ARG A 283 11.13 18.57 -12.71
N CYS A 284 10.43 17.45 -12.51
CA CYS A 284 10.26 16.44 -13.55
C CYS A 284 9.44 16.99 -14.73
N GLU A 285 10.05 17.17 -15.90
CA GLU A 285 9.41 17.87 -17.04
C GLU A 285 8.79 16.92 -18.08
N ASN A 286 9.24 15.66 -18.14
CA ASN A 286 8.88 14.75 -19.22
C ASN A 286 8.98 13.27 -18.81
N ASP A 287 8.46 12.39 -19.66
CA ASP A 287 8.38 10.95 -19.43
C ASP A 287 9.77 10.28 -19.26
N GLN A 288 10.79 10.81 -19.94
CA GLN A 288 12.16 10.30 -19.81
C GLN A 288 12.74 10.63 -18.42
N ALA A 289 12.56 11.87 -17.95
CA ALA A 289 12.95 12.27 -16.60
C ALA A 289 12.18 11.47 -15.54
N TYR A 290 10.88 11.24 -15.75
CA TYR A 290 10.05 10.43 -14.85
C TYR A 290 10.57 8.99 -14.73
N SER A 291 10.93 8.37 -15.87
CA SER A 291 11.52 7.03 -15.90
C SER A 291 12.91 7.00 -15.24
N ALA A 292 13.74 8.02 -15.45
CA ALA A 292 15.05 8.13 -14.82
C ALA A 292 14.96 8.27 -13.29
N LEU A 293 13.99 9.05 -12.80
CA LEU A 293 13.71 9.18 -11.36
C LEU A 293 13.26 7.85 -10.76
N HIS A 294 12.46 7.05 -11.48
CA HIS A 294 12.10 5.71 -11.02
C HIS A 294 13.33 4.83 -10.77
N GLU A 295 14.25 4.75 -11.74
CA GLU A 295 15.46 3.93 -11.61
C GLU A 295 16.37 4.46 -10.49
N SER A 296 16.57 5.78 -10.42
CA SER A 296 17.38 6.41 -9.37
C SER A 296 16.85 6.14 -7.96
N TRP A 297 15.54 6.26 -7.76
CA TRP A 297 14.91 6.01 -6.45
C TRP A 297 14.90 4.51 -6.12
N LEU A 298 14.82 3.64 -7.13
CA LEU A 298 14.96 2.20 -6.94
C LEU A 298 16.37 1.84 -6.42
N GLU A 299 17.42 2.42 -7.00
CA GLU A 299 18.79 2.25 -6.51
C GLU A 299 18.99 2.82 -5.11
N ALA A 300 18.37 3.96 -4.79
CA ALA A 300 18.36 4.51 -3.43
C ALA A 300 17.72 3.54 -2.42
N ASN A 301 16.61 2.89 -2.78
CA ASN A 301 15.97 1.89 -1.93
C ASN A 301 16.85 0.66 -1.69
N GLU A 302 17.66 0.23 -2.67
CA GLU A 302 18.60 -0.88 -2.45
C GLU A 302 19.70 -0.49 -1.46
N ARG A 303 20.17 0.77 -1.47
CA ARG A 303 21.12 1.28 -0.46
C ARG A 303 20.51 1.28 0.94
N VAL A 304 19.22 1.60 1.07
CA VAL A 304 18.51 1.52 2.35
C VAL A 304 18.36 0.07 2.82
N ALA A 305 17.96 -0.83 1.93
CA ALA A 305 17.82 -2.25 2.26
C ALA A 305 19.13 -2.88 2.74
N ALA A 306 20.27 -2.45 2.16
CA ALA A 306 21.59 -2.92 2.58
C ALA A 306 21.96 -2.55 4.02
N LEU A 307 21.26 -1.61 4.67
CA LEU A 307 21.47 -1.29 6.09
C LEU A 307 21.14 -2.47 7.00
N ALA A 308 20.21 -3.35 6.60
CA ALA A 308 19.86 -4.55 7.35
C ALA A 308 21.06 -5.46 7.65
N ASP A 309 22.07 -5.45 6.79
CA ASP A 309 23.28 -6.26 6.92
C ASP A 309 24.51 -5.44 7.37
N ALA A 310 24.31 -4.17 7.79
CA ALA A 310 25.40 -3.23 8.12
C ALA A 310 25.15 -2.50 9.46
N PRO A 311 25.17 -3.21 10.60
CA PRO A 311 24.89 -2.63 11.93
C PRO A 311 25.83 -1.48 12.31
N GLU A 312 27.10 -1.53 11.91
CA GLU A 312 28.05 -0.43 12.11
C GLU A 312 27.64 0.86 11.38
N ARG A 313 26.96 0.72 10.23
CA ARG A 313 26.43 1.87 9.50
C ARG A 313 25.16 2.41 10.15
N ILE A 314 24.33 1.54 10.71
CA ILE A 314 23.18 1.94 11.53
C ILE A 314 23.64 2.74 12.76
N GLU A 315 24.68 2.27 13.45
CA GLU A 315 25.27 2.98 14.59
C GLU A 315 25.79 4.37 14.21
N ALA A 316 26.46 4.49 13.07
CA ALA A 316 26.93 5.79 12.57
C ALA A 316 25.79 6.74 12.17
N LEU A 317 24.68 6.21 11.65
CA LEU A 317 23.50 7.00 11.25
C LEU A 317 22.67 7.47 12.45
N PHE A 318 22.58 6.64 13.49
CA PHE A 318 21.67 6.84 14.62
C PHE A 318 22.38 6.63 15.96
N PRO A 319 23.37 7.47 16.32
CA PRO A 319 24.20 7.26 17.51
C PRO A 319 23.38 7.29 18.82
N ASP A 320 22.28 8.05 18.84
CA ASP A 320 21.46 8.22 20.05
C ASP A 320 20.33 7.19 20.21
N ALA A 321 19.88 6.58 19.10
CA ALA A 321 18.71 5.69 19.08
C ALA A 321 18.73 4.73 17.88
N GLN A 322 19.49 3.65 18.01
CA GLN A 322 19.71 2.69 16.93
C GLN A 322 18.43 1.87 16.63
N PRO A 323 17.94 1.86 15.38
CA PRO A 323 17.01 0.84 14.91
C PRO A 323 17.57 -0.57 15.02
N GLU A 324 16.68 -1.54 15.20
CA GLU A 324 16.97 -2.93 14.86
C GLU A 324 17.14 -3.09 13.34
N SER A 325 17.91 -4.10 12.92
CA SER A 325 18.20 -4.34 11.50
C SER A 325 16.94 -4.65 10.68
N GLU A 326 15.96 -5.28 11.33
CA GLU A 326 14.65 -5.60 10.78
C GLU A 326 13.88 -4.36 10.30
N ALA A 327 14.17 -3.17 10.83
CA ALA A 327 13.57 -1.92 10.36
C ALA A 327 13.89 -1.63 8.89
N TYR A 328 15.00 -2.17 8.38
CA TYR A 328 15.47 -2.01 6.99
C TYR A 328 15.30 -3.26 6.14
N HIS A 329 14.69 -4.32 6.67
CA HIS A 329 14.28 -5.45 5.85
C HIS A 329 13.35 -4.98 4.73
N GLN A 330 13.31 -5.76 3.65
CA GLN A 330 12.35 -5.56 2.59
C GLN A 330 11.09 -6.35 2.95
N TYR A 331 9.94 -5.71 2.90
CA TYR A 331 8.66 -6.33 3.23
C TYR A 331 7.75 -6.39 2.00
N MET A 332 6.67 -7.14 2.09
CA MET A 332 5.60 -7.10 1.09
C MET A 332 4.26 -7.35 1.77
N GLN A 333 3.18 -6.96 1.12
CA GLN A 333 1.85 -7.31 1.59
C GLN A 333 0.99 -7.86 0.48
N PHE A 334 0.05 -8.72 0.84
CA PHE A 334 -1.05 -9.10 -0.04
C PHE A 334 -2.38 -8.80 0.62
N ILE A 335 -3.25 -8.16 -0.17
CA ILE A 335 -4.63 -7.89 0.16
C ILE A 335 -5.45 -8.92 -0.60
N VAL A 336 -6.15 -9.76 0.14
CA VAL A 336 -6.94 -10.86 -0.39
C VAL A 336 -8.41 -10.52 -0.23
N TYR A 337 -9.19 -10.71 -1.28
CA TYR A 337 -10.65 -10.71 -1.24
C TYR A 337 -11.15 -12.09 -1.65
N ALA A 338 -11.88 -12.78 -0.77
CA ALA A 338 -12.44 -14.08 -1.05
C ALA A 338 -13.94 -14.00 -1.36
N ARG A 339 -14.37 -14.61 -2.46
CA ARG A 339 -15.77 -14.78 -2.82
C ARG A 339 -16.02 -16.16 -3.40
N ASP A 340 -17.29 -16.56 -3.44
CA ASP A 340 -17.69 -17.76 -4.15
C ASP A 340 -17.92 -17.50 -5.65
N ASP A 341 -18.11 -18.58 -6.40
CA ASP A 341 -18.43 -18.56 -7.84
C ASP A 341 -19.82 -17.96 -8.16
N HIS A 342 -20.66 -17.73 -7.15
CA HIS A 342 -21.90 -16.96 -7.24
C HIS A 342 -21.69 -15.46 -6.93
N GLY A 343 -20.47 -15.06 -6.61
CA GLY A 343 -20.09 -13.69 -6.30
C GLY A 343 -20.36 -13.25 -4.86
N GLN A 344 -20.72 -14.16 -3.96
CA GLN A 344 -20.96 -13.84 -2.55
C GLN A 344 -19.64 -13.83 -1.77
N PRO A 345 -19.41 -12.87 -0.84
CA PRO A 345 -18.24 -12.85 0.02
C PRO A 345 -18.07 -14.14 0.84
N VAL A 346 -16.82 -14.55 1.06
CA VAL A 346 -16.44 -15.67 1.93
C VAL A 346 -15.67 -15.13 3.13
N ASP A 347 -16.34 -15.02 4.27
CA ASP A 347 -15.79 -14.35 5.46
C ASP A 347 -14.85 -15.24 6.30
N ASP A 348 -15.05 -16.55 6.24
CA ASP A 348 -14.28 -17.54 7.03
C ASP A 348 -13.47 -18.47 6.12
N TYR A 349 -12.26 -18.01 5.79
CA TYR A 349 -11.28 -18.78 5.05
C TYR A 349 -9.91 -18.77 5.74
N PHE A 350 -9.01 -19.65 5.34
CA PHE A 350 -7.64 -19.72 5.85
C PHE A 350 -6.69 -19.97 4.68
N LEU A 351 -5.59 -19.22 4.67
CA LEU A 351 -4.51 -19.39 3.70
C LEU A 351 -3.33 -20.05 4.37
N GLU A 352 -2.93 -21.19 3.84
CA GLU A 352 -1.75 -21.92 4.28
C GLU A 352 -0.59 -21.62 3.34
N PHE A 353 0.59 -21.36 3.91
CA PHE A 353 1.80 -21.07 3.15
C PHE A 353 2.85 -22.14 3.41
N PHE A 354 3.35 -22.76 2.35
CA PHE A 354 4.22 -23.92 2.50
C PHE A 354 5.17 -24.10 1.30
N ALA A 355 6.16 -24.97 1.46
CA ALA A 355 6.93 -25.47 0.34
C ALA A 355 6.18 -26.65 -0.32
N PRO A 356 6.01 -26.70 -1.66
CA PRO A 356 5.08 -27.58 -2.37
C PRO A 356 5.38 -29.11 -2.36
N LYS A 357 6.09 -29.64 -1.35
CA LYS A 357 6.27 -31.09 -1.14
C LYS A 357 5.91 -31.55 0.29
N PRO A 358 5.29 -32.74 0.46
CA PRO A 358 4.88 -33.26 1.77
C PRO A 358 6.06 -33.46 2.73
N GLY A 359 5.90 -33.07 4.00
CA GLY A 359 6.86 -33.28 5.09
C GLY A 359 7.59 -32.04 5.63
N GLY A 360 7.20 -30.84 5.17
CA GLY A 360 7.87 -29.57 5.47
C GLY A 360 7.38 -28.82 6.72
N ASP A 361 6.97 -29.51 7.79
CA ASP A 361 6.39 -28.89 8.99
C ASP A 361 7.29 -27.77 9.57
N ARG A 362 8.62 -27.96 9.51
CA ARG A 362 9.60 -26.96 9.96
C ARG A 362 9.65 -25.70 9.07
N ASN A 363 9.45 -25.84 7.76
CA ASN A 363 9.44 -24.69 6.85
C ASN A 363 8.13 -23.90 7.00
N SER A 364 7.01 -24.61 7.13
CA SER A 364 5.72 -23.97 7.46
C SER A 364 5.80 -23.22 8.80
N VAL A 365 6.32 -23.85 9.86
CA VAL A 365 6.57 -23.18 11.14
C VAL A 365 7.48 -21.96 10.98
N TYR A 366 8.59 -22.07 10.24
CA TYR A 366 9.46 -20.91 10.00
C TYR A 366 8.71 -19.77 9.31
N PHE A 367 7.97 -20.08 8.24
CA PHE A 367 7.19 -19.08 7.54
C PHE A 367 6.21 -18.38 8.49
N HIS A 368 5.38 -19.13 9.20
CA HIS A 368 4.36 -18.57 10.08
C HIS A 368 4.92 -17.86 11.32
N SER A 369 6.16 -18.14 11.71
CA SER A 369 6.81 -17.55 12.90
C SER A 369 7.81 -16.42 12.62
N ARG A 370 8.30 -16.30 11.38
CA ARG A 370 9.40 -15.39 11.00
C ARG A 370 9.19 -14.65 9.69
N VAL A 371 8.37 -15.17 8.79
CA VAL A 371 8.09 -14.53 7.49
C VAL A 371 6.76 -13.80 7.56
N LEU A 372 5.73 -14.43 8.11
CA LEU A 372 4.41 -13.83 8.28
C LEU A 372 4.37 -12.99 9.54
N GLU A 373 4.59 -11.69 9.39
CA GLU A 373 4.64 -10.71 10.48
C GLU A 373 3.25 -10.34 11.01
N HIS A 374 2.28 -10.24 10.11
CA HIS A 374 0.94 -9.83 10.49
C HIS A 374 -0.15 -10.35 9.55
N VAL A 375 -1.30 -10.70 10.12
CA VAL A 375 -2.55 -10.91 9.38
C VAL A 375 -3.62 -10.00 9.97
N HIS A 376 -4.18 -9.14 9.14
CA HIS A 376 -5.31 -8.29 9.47
C HIS A 376 -6.55 -8.83 8.78
N THR A 377 -7.61 -9.12 9.54
CA THR A 377 -8.96 -9.31 8.98
C THR A 377 -9.67 -7.97 9.03
N ASN A 378 -10.16 -7.48 7.89
CA ASN A 378 -10.87 -6.21 7.86
C ASN A 378 -12.13 -6.28 8.73
N THR A 379 -12.38 -5.25 9.52
CA THR A 379 -13.45 -5.23 10.53
C THR A 379 -14.82 -4.89 9.95
N VAL A 380 -14.88 -4.31 8.75
CA VAL A 380 -16.13 -4.01 8.03
C VAL A 380 -16.56 -5.20 7.18
N ASP A 381 -15.62 -5.86 6.51
CA ASP A 381 -15.86 -7.01 5.63
C ASP A 381 -14.75 -8.06 5.79
N ALA A 382 -15.05 -9.14 6.52
CA ALA A 382 -14.08 -10.17 6.88
C ALA A 382 -13.61 -11.04 5.70
N SER A 383 -14.28 -10.93 4.55
CA SER A 383 -13.80 -11.52 3.29
C SER A 383 -12.54 -10.85 2.75
N TYR A 384 -12.20 -9.67 3.27
CA TYR A 384 -10.96 -8.95 2.98
C TYR A 384 -9.92 -9.14 4.08
N ARG A 385 -8.71 -9.54 3.69
CA ARG A 385 -7.58 -9.74 4.63
C ARG A 385 -6.28 -9.20 4.09
N CYS A 386 -5.48 -8.59 4.96
CA CYS A 386 -4.13 -8.13 4.65
C CYS A 386 -3.11 -8.99 5.37
N PHE A 387 -2.22 -9.61 4.61
CA PHE A 387 -1.08 -10.35 5.15
C PHE A 387 0.18 -9.55 4.87
N PHE A 388 1.04 -9.44 5.88
CA PHE A 388 2.29 -8.69 5.83
C PHE A 388 3.46 -9.63 6.06
N LEU A 389 4.40 -9.62 5.12
CA LEU A 389 5.50 -10.57 5.08
C LEU A 389 6.83 -9.85 5.08
N ASP A 390 7.76 -10.38 5.87
CA ASP A 390 9.17 -10.09 5.78
C ASP A 390 9.79 -10.87 4.61
N ARG A 391 10.09 -10.16 3.52
CA ARG A 391 10.72 -10.76 2.35
C ARG A 391 12.18 -11.10 2.63
N SER A 392 12.89 -10.32 3.44
CA SER A 392 14.27 -10.62 3.81
C SER A 392 14.35 -11.98 4.50
N ASP A 393 13.50 -12.23 5.50
CA ASP A 393 13.44 -13.52 6.20
C ASP A 393 12.92 -14.67 5.31
N LEU A 394 12.08 -14.37 4.32
CA LEU A 394 11.71 -15.35 3.28
C LEU A 394 12.94 -15.78 2.46
N ILE A 395 13.76 -14.82 2.01
CA ILE A 395 14.92 -15.10 1.16
C ILE A 395 16.06 -15.75 1.96
N THR A 396 16.50 -15.14 3.05
CA THR A 396 17.68 -15.58 3.81
C THR A 396 17.35 -16.75 4.74
N GLY A 397 16.15 -16.75 5.29
CA GLY A 397 15.67 -17.74 6.24
C GLY A 397 15.01 -18.93 5.57
N PHE A 398 13.80 -18.73 5.05
CA PHE A 398 12.97 -19.83 4.54
C PHE A 398 13.62 -20.53 3.33
N TYR A 399 14.12 -19.77 2.34
CA TYR A 399 14.85 -20.36 1.21
C TYR A 399 16.32 -20.63 1.54
N GLY A 400 17.02 -19.69 2.19
CA GLY A 400 18.47 -19.80 2.44
C GLY A 400 18.86 -20.98 3.33
N LYS A 401 18.02 -21.36 4.30
CA LYS A 401 18.26 -22.53 5.18
C LYS A 401 17.86 -23.87 4.54
N SER A 402 17.19 -23.84 3.39
CA SER A 402 16.72 -25.04 2.67
C SER A 402 17.81 -25.63 1.77
N ARG A 403 18.15 -26.90 2.00
CA ARG A 403 19.23 -27.60 1.27
C ARG A 403 18.85 -28.10 -0.14
N LYS A 404 17.57 -28.32 -0.41
CA LYS A 404 17.10 -28.80 -1.72
C LYS A 404 16.35 -27.69 -2.46
N ALA A 405 16.57 -27.59 -3.77
CA ALA A 405 15.90 -26.61 -4.63
C ALA A 405 14.37 -26.68 -4.56
N GLU A 406 13.80 -27.89 -4.45
CA GLU A 406 12.35 -28.12 -4.33
C GLU A 406 11.69 -27.49 -3.09
N TYR A 407 12.46 -27.10 -2.07
CA TYR A 407 11.96 -26.37 -0.89
C TYR A 407 12.16 -24.86 -0.98
N LYS A 408 12.73 -24.36 -2.08
CA LYS A 408 13.00 -22.94 -2.30
C LYS A 408 11.87 -22.23 -3.05
N ARG A 409 10.65 -22.70 -2.79
CA ARG A 409 9.39 -22.28 -3.41
C ARG A 409 8.36 -22.00 -2.33
N LEU A 410 7.59 -20.94 -2.52
CA LEU A 410 6.47 -20.59 -1.66
C LEU A 410 5.17 -20.84 -2.41
N ALA A 411 4.44 -21.84 -1.95
CA ALA A 411 3.09 -22.15 -2.38
C ALA A 411 2.06 -21.64 -1.37
N MET A 412 0.85 -21.41 -1.85
CA MET A 412 -0.32 -21.06 -1.05
C MET A 412 -1.47 -22.01 -1.35
N GLY A 413 -2.05 -22.58 -0.29
CA GLY A 413 -3.32 -23.30 -0.32
C GLY A 413 -4.43 -22.48 0.35
N VAL A 414 -5.69 -22.84 0.06
CA VAL A 414 -6.87 -22.19 0.65
C VAL A 414 -7.82 -23.23 1.25
N SER A 415 -8.40 -22.89 2.39
CA SER A 415 -9.50 -23.62 2.99
C SER A 415 -10.58 -22.62 3.43
N ALA A 416 -11.83 -23.05 3.49
CA ALA A 416 -12.94 -22.19 3.91
C ALA A 416 -13.98 -22.98 4.69
N ALA A 417 -14.59 -22.34 5.69
CA ALA A 417 -15.68 -22.93 6.44
C ALA A 417 -16.89 -23.15 5.54
N GLU A 418 -17.61 -24.27 5.72
CA GLU A 418 -18.81 -24.53 4.96
C GLU A 418 -19.86 -23.43 5.21
N VAL A 419 -20.60 -23.07 4.16
CA VAL A 419 -21.78 -22.19 4.28
C VAL A 419 -22.81 -22.80 5.22
N GLY A 420 -22.93 -24.13 5.18
CA GLY A 420 -23.82 -24.90 6.06
C GLY A 420 -23.91 -26.36 5.63
N PRO A 421 -24.84 -27.15 6.21
CA PRO A 421 -24.89 -28.60 6.02
C PRO A 421 -25.22 -29.06 4.59
N ASN A 422 -25.68 -28.14 3.74
CA ASN A 422 -26.17 -28.43 2.39
C ASN A 422 -25.34 -27.77 1.28
N VAL A 423 -24.40 -26.89 1.63
CA VAL A 423 -23.58 -26.14 0.66
C VAL A 423 -22.16 -26.03 1.19
N ARG A 424 -21.19 -26.41 0.35
CA ARG A 424 -19.77 -26.49 0.71
C ARG A 424 -18.92 -25.73 -0.30
N TYR A 425 -17.71 -25.35 0.11
CA TYR A 425 -16.74 -24.79 -0.81
C TYR A 425 -15.81 -25.83 -1.44
N PHE A 426 -15.53 -26.93 -0.73
CA PHE A 426 -14.66 -28.01 -1.21
C PHE A 426 -15.25 -29.38 -0.86
N ASP A 427 -14.95 -30.40 -1.69
CA ASP A 427 -15.48 -31.77 -1.55
C ASP A 427 -15.13 -32.43 -0.20
N LYS A 428 -13.98 -32.05 0.40
CA LYS A 428 -13.49 -32.57 1.68
C LYS A 428 -13.17 -31.43 2.65
N THR A 429 -14.02 -31.28 3.66
CA THR A 429 -13.88 -30.26 4.73
C THR A 429 -12.59 -30.34 5.54
N ARG A 430 -11.98 -31.52 5.65
CA ARG A 430 -10.72 -31.70 6.40
C ARG A 430 -9.45 -31.33 5.62
N GLU A 431 -9.53 -31.17 4.30
CA GLU A 431 -8.35 -31.01 3.44
C GLU A 431 -8.28 -29.63 2.75
N GLY A 432 -9.37 -28.86 2.65
CA GLY A 432 -9.40 -27.60 1.90
C GLY A 432 -9.28 -27.81 0.38
N ALA A 433 -8.88 -26.78 -0.38
CA ALA A 433 -8.42 -26.97 -1.75
C ALA A 433 -7.17 -27.86 -1.72
N ARG A 434 -7.22 -29.00 -2.41
CA ARG A 434 -6.04 -29.87 -2.60
C ARG A 434 -4.98 -29.21 -3.49
N GLY A 435 -5.41 -28.27 -4.32
CA GLY A 435 -4.56 -27.46 -5.18
C GLY A 435 -3.85 -26.35 -4.42
N HIS A 436 -2.72 -25.91 -4.97
CA HIS A 436 -1.97 -24.78 -4.46
C HIS A 436 -1.49 -23.91 -5.62
N VAL A 437 -1.23 -22.64 -5.30
CA VAL A 437 -0.65 -21.69 -6.23
C VAL A 437 0.78 -21.40 -5.82
N LEU A 438 1.70 -21.48 -6.78
CA LEU A 438 3.08 -21.04 -6.59
C LEU A 438 3.14 -19.51 -6.66
N LEU A 439 3.51 -18.86 -5.56
CA LEU A 439 3.53 -17.40 -5.43
C LEU A 439 4.94 -16.82 -5.62
N HIS A 440 5.98 -17.55 -5.21
CA HIS A 440 7.35 -17.05 -5.27
C HIS A 440 8.36 -18.19 -5.36
N ASP A 441 9.49 -17.91 -6.03
CA ASP A 441 10.66 -18.79 -6.13
C ASP A 441 11.92 -18.03 -5.68
N ALA A 442 12.85 -18.73 -5.04
CA ALA A 442 14.16 -18.16 -4.71
C ALA A 442 15.00 -17.87 -5.96
N ASP A 443 14.85 -18.69 -7.01
CA ASP A 443 15.51 -18.46 -8.28
C ASP A 443 14.87 -17.28 -9.01
N GLN A 444 15.71 -16.37 -9.51
CA GLN A 444 15.24 -15.14 -10.12
C GLN A 444 14.60 -15.38 -11.50
N GLU A 445 15.11 -16.32 -12.29
CA GLU A 445 14.58 -16.64 -13.61
C GLU A 445 13.24 -17.36 -13.48
N GLU A 446 13.15 -18.36 -12.60
CA GLU A 446 11.88 -19.05 -12.31
C GLU A 446 10.84 -18.08 -11.76
N ARG A 447 11.22 -17.22 -10.80
CA ARG A 447 10.32 -16.18 -10.26
C ARG A 447 9.85 -15.20 -11.33
N ALA A 448 10.67 -14.88 -12.32
CA ALA A 448 10.30 -13.96 -13.40
C ALA A 448 9.25 -14.55 -14.34
N GLN A 449 9.14 -15.88 -14.39
CA GLN A 449 8.15 -16.60 -15.21
C GLN A 449 6.80 -16.82 -14.49
N LEU A 450 6.72 -16.51 -13.19
CA LEU A 450 5.48 -16.67 -12.43
C LEU A 450 4.45 -15.59 -12.81
N GLU A 451 3.23 -16.04 -13.09
CA GLU A 451 2.09 -15.15 -13.36
C GLU A 451 1.69 -14.33 -12.12
N ALA A 452 1.69 -14.95 -10.94
CA ALA A 452 1.40 -14.32 -9.65
C ALA A 452 2.68 -13.92 -8.89
N ARG A 453 3.56 -13.16 -9.54
CA ARG A 453 4.86 -12.78 -8.95
C ARG A 453 4.71 -11.81 -7.77
N LEU A 454 5.36 -12.15 -6.66
CA LEU A 454 5.54 -11.23 -5.54
C LEU A 454 6.77 -10.31 -5.70
N HIS A 455 6.59 -9.04 -5.39
CA HIS A 455 7.56 -7.96 -5.47
C HIS A 455 7.88 -7.39 -4.08
N ARG A 456 9.13 -6.94 -3.91
CA ARG A 456 9.59 -6.29 -2.68
C ARG A 456 8.97 -4.91 -2.50
N ASN A 457 8.75 -4.52 -1.24
CA ASN A 457 8.15 -3.26 -0.80
C ASN A 457 6.92 -2.87 -1.61
N SER A 458 6.05 -3.84 -1.90
CA SER A 458 4.88 -3.67 -2.76
C SER A 458 3.66 -4.42 -2.20
N THR A 459 2.48 -3.95 -2.61
CA THR A 459 1.18 -4.56 -2.33
C THR A 459 0.73 -5.40 -3.51
N HIS A 460 0.15 -6.58 -3.23
CA HIS A 460 -0.41 -7.49 -4.22
C HIS A 460 -1.89 -7.72 -3.93
N LEU A 461 -2.76 -7.52 -4.92
CA LEU A 461 -4.19 -7.79 -4.79
C LEU A 461 -4.50 -9.19 -5.29
N ILE A 462 -5.18 -9.99 -4.47
CA ILE A 462 -5.54 -11.37 -4.80
C ILE A 462 -7.04 -11.53 -4.65
N GLU A 463 -7.75 -11.72 -5.76
CA GLU A 463 -9.15 -12.15 -5.72
C GLU A 463 -9.19 -13.67 -5.73
N LEU A 464 -9.76 -14.28 -4.69
CA LEU A 464 -9.97 -15.72 -4.60
C LEU A 464 -11.42 -16.04 -4.95
N ILE A 465 -11.62 -16.94 -5.92
CA ILE A 465 -12.93 -17.48 -6.26
C ILE A 465 -12.98 -18.93 -5.80
N LEU A 466 -13.89 -19.23 -4.87
CA LEU A 466 -14.10 -20.58 -4.34
C LEU A 466 -15.32 -21.24 -5.01
N PRO A 467 -15.29 -22.55 -5.31
CA PRO A 467 -16.46 -23.23 -5.85
C PRO A 467 -17.60 -23.24 -4.83
N ARG A 468 -18.85 -23.08 -5.24
CA ARG A 468 -20.01 -23.24 -4.35
C ARG A 468 -20.79 -24.50 -4.73
N GLN A 469 -20.65 -25.55 -3.93
CA GLN A 469 -21.18 -26.87 -4.27
C GLN A 469 -22.39 -27.23 -3.38
N PRO A 470 -23.63 -27.20 -3.93
CA PRO A 470 -24.79 -27.75 -3.24
C PRO A 470 -24.71 -29.28 -3.20
N THR A 471 -25.12 -29.88 -2.07
CA THR A 471 -25.23 -31.34 -1.95
C THR A 471 -26.44 -31.89 -2.71
N ASP A 472 -26.45 -33.20 -3.01
CA ASP A 472 -27.59 -33.93 -3.60
C ASP A 472 -28.89 -33.85 -2.77
N LYS A 473 -28.86 -33.29 -1.56
CA LYS A 473 -30.06 -33.04 -0.74
C LYS A 473 -30.79 -31.76 -1.13
N VAL A 474 -30.10 -30.80 -1.76
CA VAL A 474 -30.65 -29.48 -2.08
C VAL A 474 -31.77 -29.58 -3.11
N PHE A 475 -31.64 -30.48 -4.08
CA PHE A 475 -32.66 -30.73 -5.09
C PHE A 475 -32.73 -32.21 -5.43
N ARG A 476 -33.94 -32.77 -5.48
CA ARG A 476 -34.21 -34.17 -5.83
C ARG A 476 -35.47 -34.26 -6.65
N LEU A 477 -35.47 -35.12 -7.66
CA LEU A 477 -36.67 -35.59 -8.34
C LEU A 477 -36.91 -37.05 -7.93
N SER A 478 -38.09 -37.33 -7.40
CA SER A 478 -38.54 -38.70 -7.11
C SER A 478 -39.52 -39.16 -8.18
N VAL A 479 -39.43 -40.43 -8.55
CA VAL A 479 -40.43 -41.13 -9.39
C VAL A 479 -41.59 -41.59 -8.55
#